data_AF-I4B651-F1
#
_entry.id   AF-I4B651-F1
#
_cell.length_a   1.000
_cell.length_b   1.000
_cell.length_c   1.000
_cell.angle_alpha   90.00
_cell.angle_beta   90.00
_cell.angle_gamma   90.00
#
_symmetry.space_group_name_H-M   'P 1'
#
loop_
_entity.id
_entity.type
_entity.pdbx_description
1 polymer ?
#
loop_
_entity_poly.entity_id
_entity_poly.type
_entity_poly.pdbx_seq_one_letter_code
_entity_poly.pdbx_strand_id
1 'polypeptide(L)'
;MQLQQSQTMTDAERRLFFPQNAAPDPLLVHLAQLNQDWQLRGESNSESQTPIAAILGCSHSSMPMPRILDCGLNEIFMQVERGARLSAEKIGTLMYGLTHLADHQIPLVQIIVHQCQAGQSCRKVMPDKPTITRPAALIEAANRLSIGNHLGISHVNLPAWKSLSQYNSHDLIHGRTRSLLLLENDKAFATLVKEGKVIVGEAFFDEKIGKVSWFGLLAADSIIDQLRQMSPRIEDIVEGLASDPQQVAHLHEGIVSLARIAAGNRRYRAVHSPPVPCRVVILGCADSRSHPTVTFGDFELGAIESFHSAGNEIGDHTLRGLRIALEEIEEHARQATSAALLTNPELPASYREFSYLIVKSHSRCGALNAVITSAENGAKTALKNMTGSPHVGHLVNSIRHRLSPYFSWLHKNGLTAHEHDALGIFAARFNAVEGCLDFYRRAREGNLDATQIIEIIRRGFVRLVPAVYLLKSGRIEFLSPMPESLEETEIEEYPVVAHATNGFELPFAVG
;
A
#
# COMPACT_ATOMS: atom_id res chain seq x y z
N MET A 1 13.88 -18.81 -19.87
CA MET A 1 14.85 -17.91 -19.22
C MET A 1 15.90 -18.77 -18.55
N GLN A 2 17.17 -18.64 -18.94
CA GLN A 2 18.26 -19.22 -18.15
C GLN A 2 18.24 -18.51 -16.79
N LEU A 3 18.05 -19.26 -15.70
CA LEU A 3 18.36 -18.78 -14.35
C LEU A 3 19.83 -18.36 -14.38
N GLN A 4 20.10 -17.05 -14.44
CA GLN A 4 21.43 -16.55 -14.15
C GLN A 4 21.80 -17.11 -12.78
N GLN A 5 22.93 -17.81 -12.69
CA GLN A 5 23.46 -18.23 -11.40
C GLN A 5 23.60 -16.97 -10.55
N SER A 6 22.73 -16.80 -9.54
CA SER A 6 22.80 -15.62 -8.69
C SER A 6 24.15 -15.64 -7.99
N GLN A 7 24.90 -14.55 -8.11
CA GLN A 7 26.14 -14.41 -7.36
C GLN A 7 25.78 -14.37 -5.87
N THR A 8 26.36 -15.27 -5.09
CA THR A 8 26.30 -15.19 -3.62
C THR A 8 26.96 -13.90 -3.14
N MET A 9 26.19 -13.04 -2.46
CA MET A 9 26.69 -11.81 -1.84
C MET A 9 27.89 -12.06 -0.93
N THR A 10 28.93 -11.24 -1.11
CA THR A 10 30.10 -11.15 -0.23
C THR A 10 29.74 -10.58 1.14
N ASP A 11 30.59 -10.80 2.16
CA ASP A 11 30.38 -10.22 3.50
C ASP A 11 30.38 -8.69 3.50
N ALA A 12 31.18 -8.07 2.63
CA ALA A 12 31.20 -6.63 2.45
C ALA A 12 29.86 -6.11 1.90
N GLU A 13 29.27 -6.81 0.92
CA GLU A 13 27.94 -6.48 0.40
C GLU A 13 26.86 -6.72 1.45
N ARG A 14 26.91 -7.80 2.22
CA ARG A 14 25.93 -8.07 3.30
C ARG A 14 25.89 -6.95 4.34
N ARG A 15 27.04 -6.38 4.70
CA ARG A 15 27.13 -5.23 5.64
C ARG A 15 26.44 -3.96 5.12
N LEU A 16 26.11 -3.88 3.83
CA LEU A 16 25.32 -2.77 3.27
C LEU A 16 23.81 -2.91 3.51
N PHE A 17 23.33 -4.14 3.72
CA PHE A 17 21.91 -4.45 3.88
C PHE A 17 21.53 -4.77 5.33
N PHE A 18 22.49 -5.22 6.14
CA PHE A 18 22.28 -5.71 7.50
C PHE A 18 23.16 -5.00 8.53
N PRO A 19 22.72 -4.94 9.81
CA PRO A 19 23.56 -4.45 10.90
C PRO A 19 24.88 -5.23 11.02
N GLN A 20 25.97 -4.57 11.44
CA GLN A 20 27.31 -5.17 11.50
C GLN A 20 27.41 -6.43 12.40
N ASN A 21 26.48 -6.60 13.35
CA ASN A 21 26.49 -7.68 14.34
C ASN A 21 25.35 -8.70 14.18
N ALA A 22 24.54 -8.61 13.12
CA ALA A 22 23.43 -9.53 12.90
C ALA A 22 23.84 -10.65 11.92
N ALA A 23 23.69 -11.92 12.31
CA ALA A 23 23.71 -13.02 11.35
C ALA A 23 22.40 -12.96 10.53
N PRO A 24 22.45 -12.62 9.23
CA PRO A 24 21.22 -12.36 8.49
C PRO A 24 20.53 -13.68 8.15
N ASP A 25 19.22 -13.70 8.34
CA ASP A 25 18.38 -14.85 8.02
C ASP A 25 18.37 -15.13 6.50
N PRO A 26 18.36 -16.40 6.06
CA PRO A 26 18.43 -16.75 4.64
C PRO A 26 17.37 -16.07 3.75
N LEU A 27 16.14 -15.91 4.23
CA LEU A 27 15.08 -15.28 3.45
C LEU A 27 15.33 -13.77 3.29
N LEU A 28 15.80 -13.08 4.33
CA LEU A 28 16.19 -11.67 4.20
C LEU A 28 17.39 -11.49 3.29
N VAL A 29 18.38 -12.40 3.34
CA VAL A 29 19.52 -12.40 2.41
C VAL A 29 19.03 -12.56 0.98
N HIS A 30 18.08 -13.46 0.74
CA HIS A 30 17.51 -13.64 -0.59
C HIS A 30 16.77 -12.39 -1.09
N LEU A 31 15.97 -11.73 -0.24
CA LEU A 31 15.33 -10.46 -0.58
C LEU A 31 16.36 -9.35 -0.86
N ALA A 32 17.46 -9.30 -0.13
CA ALA A 32 18.56 -8.37 -0.37
C ALA A 32 19.24 -8.61 -1.73
N GLN A 33 19.48 -9.87 -2.09
CA GLN A 33 20.01 -10.26 -3.40
C GLN A 33 19.09 -9.81 -4.54
N LEU A 34 17.79 -10.07 -4.41
CA LEU A 34 16.80 -9.63 -5.40
C LEU A 34 16.77 -8.10 -5.57
N ASN A 35 16.93 -7.36 -4.46
CA ASN A 35 17.04 -5.91 -4.51
C ASN A 35 18.33 -5.43 -5.18
N GLN A 36 19.45 -6.12 -4.95
CA GLN A 36 20.72 -5.84 -5.63
C GLN A 36 20.62 -6.11 -7.13
N ASP A 37 20.06 -7.26 -7.53
CA ASP A 37 19.84 -7.61 -8.94
C ASP A 37 18.94 -6.58 -9.65
N TRP A 38 17.96 -6.03 -8.93
CA TRP A 38 17.12 -4.95 -9.45
C TRP A 38 17.91 -3.65 -9.64
N GLN A 39 18.73 -3.24 -8.65
CA GLN A 39 19.59 -2.06 -8.77
C GLN A 39 20.53 -2.14 -9.97
N LEU A 40 21.13 -3.31 -10.19
CA LEU A 40 22.06 -3.54 -11.30
C LEU A 40 21.42 -3.39 -12.68
N ARG A 41 20.08 -3.52 -12.79
CA ARG A 41 19.35 -3.27 -14.04
C ARG A 41 19.16 -1.79 -14.34
N GLY A 42 19.45 -0.89 -13.41
CA GLY A 42 19.38 0.56 -13.60
C GLY A 42 17.94 1.08 -13.78
N GLU A 43 16.93 0.33 -13.36
CA GLU A 43 15.54 0.76 -13.38
C GLU A 43 15.39 1.93 -12.39
N SER A 44 15.14 3.14 -12.90
CA SER A 44 15.40 4.38 -12.16
C SER A 44 14.46 4.59 -10.96
N ASN A 45 15.01 5.06 -9.84
CA ASN A 45 14.27 5.81 -8.82
C ASN A 45 14.29 7.30 -9.19
N SER A 46 13.24 7.80 -9.84
CA SER A 46 13.17 9.22 -10.20
C SER A 46 13.09 10.10 -8.95
N GLU A 47 13.78 11.24 -8.97
CA GLU A 47 13.69 12.25 -7.92
C GLU A 47 12.28 12.89 -7.84
N SER A 48 11.57 12.95 -8.97
CA SER A 48 10.20 13.45 -9.08
C SER A 48 9.17 12.33 -8.99
N GLN A 49 7.95 12.70 -8.57
CA GLN A 49 6.78 11.81 -8.54
C GLN A 49 5.77 12.21 -9.60
N THR A 50 5.52 11.32 -10.56
CA THR A 50 4.57 11.59 -11.66
C THR A 50 3.55 10.44 -11.83
N PRO A 51 2.83 10.03 -10.76
CA PRO A 51 1.91 8.91 -10.84
C PRO A 51 0.76 9.22 -11.80
N ILE A 52 0.49 8.28 -12.70
CA ILE A 52 -0.60 8.35 -13.67
C ILE A 52 -1.96 7.99 -13.05
N ALA A 53 -1.95 7.33 -11.89
CA ALA A 53 -3.15 6.93 -11.16
C ALA A 53 -2.90 6.79 -9.65
N ALA A 54 -3.96 7.02 -8.86
CA ALA A 54 -4.07 6.64 -7.47
C ALA A 54 -4.93 5.37 -7.36
N ILE A 55 -4.37 4.29 -6.84
CA ILE A 55 -5.03 2.98 -6.73
C ILE A 55 -5.63 2.84 -5.33
N LEU A 56 -6.91 2.48 -5.24
CA LEU A 56 -7.53 1.95 -4.03
C LEU A 56 -7.77 0.45 -4.26
N GLY A 57 -6.98 -0.39 -3.59
CA GLY A 57 -6.93 -1.82 -3.88
C GLY A 57 -6.86 -2.72 -2.65
N CYS A 58 -7.03 -4.02 -2.88
CA CYS A 58 -6.82 -5.01 -1.82
C CYS A 58 -5.34 -5.41 -1.71
N SER A 59 -4.84 -5.61 -0.48
CA SER A 59 -3.45 -6.05 -0.26
C SER A 59 -3.19 -7.51 -0.59
N HIS A 60 -4.25 -8.33 -0.68
CA HIS A 60 -4.15 -9.79 -0.84
C HIS A 60 -3.05 -10.18 -1.83
N SER A 61 -2.22 -11.17 -1.48
CA SER A 61 -0.95 -11.40 -2.17
C SER A 61 -1.10 -11.80 -3.64
N SER A 62 -2.26 -12.35 -4.02
CA SER A 62 -2.66 -12.58 -5.41
C SER A 62 -2.86 -11.31 -6.24
N MET A 63 -2.83 -10.14 -5.57
CA MET A 63 -3.05 -8.82 -6.14
C MET A 63 -1.84 -7.87 -6.08
N PRO A 64 -0.68 -8.22 -6.65
CA PRO A 64 0.46 -7.30 -6.73
C PRO A 64 0.17 -6.16 -7.72
N MET A 65 -0.39 -5.05 -7.23
CA MET A 65 -0.98 -3.99 -8.07
C MET A 65 -0.06 -3.51 -9.21
N PRO A 66 1.23 -3.15 -8.97
CA PRO A 66 2.08 -2.73 -10.09
C PRO A 66 2.26 -3.82 -11.14
N ARG A 67 2.31 -5.10 -10.74
CA ARG A 67 2.43 -6.22 -11.70
C ARG A 67 1.13 -6.43 -12.48
N ILE A 68 -0.03 -6.41 -11.81
CA ILE A 68 -1.34 -6.60 -12.45
C ILE A 68 -1.65 -5.50 -13.46
N LEU A 69 -1.18 -4.29 -13.19
CA LEU A 69 -1.40 -3.11 -14.02
C LEU A 69 -0.22 -2.84 -14.97
N ASP A 70 0.85 -3.65 -14.89
CA ASP A 70 2.11 -3.48 -15.61
C ASP A 70 2.66 -2.03 -15.52
N CYS A 71 2.69 -1.53 -14.29
CA CYS A 71 3.20 -0.22 -13.92
C CYS A 71 4.57 -0.37 -13.25
N GLY A 72 5.50 0.50 -13.62
CA GLY A 72 6.80 0.63 -12.97
C GLY A 72 6.72 1.30 -11.60
N LEU A 73 7.89 1.49 -10.97
CA LEU A 73 8.01 2.35 -9.80
C LEU A 73 7.54 3.76 -10.13
N ASN A 74 6.94 4.45 -9.16
CA ASN A 74 6.48 5.84 -9.27
C ASN A 74 5.33 6.11 -10.25
N GLU A 75 4.86 5.11 -11.00
CA GLU A 75 3.78 5.30 -11.97
C GLU A 75 2.40 5.26 -11.32
N ILE A 76 2.27 4.62 -10.15
CA ILE A 76 1.02 4.57 -9.41
C ILE A 76 1.24 5.00 -7.97
N PHE A 77 0.33 5.82 -7.45
CA PHE A 77 0.21 6.08 -6.03
C PHE A 77 -0.81 5.11 -5.45
N MET A 78 -0.62 4.56 -4.26
CA MET A 78 -1.43 3.40 -3.84
C MET A 78 -1.90 3.46 -2.39
N GLN A 79 -3.21 3.33 -2.20
CA GLN A 79 -3.81 2.95 -0.94
C GLN A 79 -4.28 1.50 -1.03
N VAL A 80 -3.53 0.58 -0.41
CA VAL A 80 -3.74 -0.86 -0.57
C VAL A 80 -3.84 -1.53 0.80
N GLU A 81 -4.92 -2.25 1.05
CA GLU A 81 -5.14 -2.99 2.31
C GLU A 81 -6.21 -4.06 2.16
N ARG A 82 -6.25 -5.06 3.04
CA ARG A 82 -7.23 -6.16 2.91
C ARG A 82 -8.67 -5.64 2.86
N GLY A 83 -9.34 -5.97 1.77
CA GLY A 83 -10.71 -5.56 1.50
C GLY A 83 -10.87 -4.08 1.14
N ALA A 84 -9.80 -3.34 0.83
CA ALA A 84 -9.83 -1.96 0.31
C ALA A 84 -10.82 -1.03 1.04
N ARG A 85 -10.96 -1.13 2.36
CA ARG A 85 -11.96 -0.36 3.13
C ARG A 85 -11.58 1.11 3.14
N LEU A 86 -12.56 2.00 3.24
CA LEU A 86 -12.30 3.43 3.43
C LEU A 86 -12.34 3.78 4.93
N SER A 87 -11.43 4.65 5.34
CA SER A 87 -11.40 5.33 6.64
C SER A 87 -10.81 6.72 6.44
N ALA A 88 -10.84 7.55 7.48
CA ALA A 88 -10.36 8.92 7.39
C ALA A 88 -8.90 9.01 6.92
N GLU A 89 -8.03 8.12 7.40
CA GLU A 89 -6.60 8.06 7.08
C GLU A 89 -6.36 7.66 5.61
N LYS A 90 -7.23 6.82 5.07
CA LYS A 90 -7.13 6.28 3.70
C LYS A 90 -7.65 7.27 2.67
N ILE A 91 -8.76 7.93 2.99
CA ILE A 91 -9.21 9.10 2.24
C ILE A 91 -8.11 10.16 2.30
N GLY A 92 -7.49 10.36 3.46
CA GLY A 92 -6.36 11.27 3.64
C GLY A 92 -5.16 10.91 2.78
N THR A 93 -4.84 9.62 2.67
CA THR A 93 -3.77 9.12 1.79
C THR A 93 -4.08 9.40 0.32
N LEU A 94 -5.28 9.04 -0.16
CA LEU A 94 -5.69 9.31 -1.54
C LEU A 94 -5.66 10.81 -1.83
N MET A 95 -6.27 11.62 -0.96
CA MET A 95 -6.29 13.08 -1.11
C MET A 95 -4.91 13.69 -1.06
N TYR A 96 -4.01 13.17 -0.22
CA TYR A 96 -2.60 13.58 -0.23
C TYR A 96 -1.98 13.36 -1.61
N GLY A 97 -2.13 12.18 -2.21
CA GLY A 97 -1.66 11.91 -3.57
C GLY A 97 -2.28 12.87 -4.61
N LEU A 98 -3.60 13.08 -4.55
CA LEU A 98 -4.34 13.88 -5.53
C LEU A 98 -4.08 15.40 -5.46
N THR A 99 -3.69 15.91 -4.28
CA THR A 99 -3.59 17.36 -4.04
C THR A 99 -2.18 17.86 -3.70
N HIS A 100 -1.28 16.97 -3.27
CA HIS A 100 0.04 17.37 -2.78
C HIS A 100 1.18 17.00 -3.73
N LEU A 101 0.99 16.05 -4.65
CA LEU A 101 1.96 15.78 -5.71
C LEU A 101 1.83 16.91 -6.75
N ALA A 102 2.47 18.04 -6.41
CA ALA A 102 2.18 19.38 -6.94
C ALA A 102 2.55 19.59 -8.42
N ASP A 103 3.49 18.81 -8.95
CA ASP A 103 3.97 18.97 -10.33
C ASP A 103 3.09 18.21 -11.34
N HIS A 104 2.34 17.20 -10.88
CA HIS A 104 1.51 16.35 -11.72
C HIS A 104 0.25 15.95 -10.95
N GLN A 105 -0.85 16.64 -11.24
CA GLN A 105 -2.16 16.24 -10.73
C GLN A 105 -2.47 14.82 -11.22
N ILE A 106 -2.64 13.88 -10.28
CA ILE A 106 -3.03 12.50 -10.61
C ILE A 106 -4.43 12.54 -11.24
N PRO A 107 -4.60 12.11 -12.51
CA PRO A 107 -5.86 12.33 -13.22
C PRO A 107 -6.86 11.18 -13.06
N LEU A 108 -6.46 10.08 -12.41
CA LEU A 108 -7.25 8.85 -12.26
C LEU A 108 -7.19 8.33 -10.82
N VAL A 109 -8.35 8.07 -10.22
CA VAL A 109 -8.48 7.15 -9.09
C VAL A 109 -9.02 5.82 -9.61
N GLN A 110 -8.26 4.74 -9.42
CA GLN A 110 -8.67 3.41 -9.84
C GLN A 110 -9.01 2.57 -8.60
N ILE A 111 -10.27 2.19 -8.46
CA ILE A 111 -10.75 1.30 -7.41
C ILE A 111 -10.76 -0.11 -7.97
N ILE A 112 -9.99 -1.02 -7.38
CA ILE A 112 -9.91 -2.42 -7.80
C ILE A 112 -10.36 -3.32 -6.65
N VAL A 113 -11.40 -4.10 -6.93
CA VAL A 113 -11.96 -5.07 -5.99
C VAL A 113 -11.74 -6.48 -6.51
N HIS A 114 -11.78 -7.46 -5.62
CA HIS A 114 -11.72 -8.88 -5.99
C HIS A 114 -12.54 -9.68 -4.98
N GLN A 115 -12.65 -10.99 -5.20
CA GLN A 115 -13.34 -11.90 -4.29
C GLN A 115 -12.50 -12.15 -3.02
N CYS A 116 -12.48 -11.17 -2.11
CA CYS A 116 -11.64 -11.20 -0.92
C CYS A 116 -12.31 -11.88 0.28
N GLN A 117 -11.61 -12.81 0.96
CA GLN A 117 -12.09 -13.40 2.22
C GLN A 117 -12.31 -12.34 3.31
N ALA A 118 -11.46 -11.30 3.41
CA ALA A 118 -11.65 -10.21 4.36
C ALA A 118 -12.93 -9.37 4.07
N GLY A 119 -13.35 -9.32 2.81
CA GLY A 119 -14.66 -8.78 2.41
C GLY A 119 -15.81 -9.69 2.86
N GLN A 120 -15.59 -11.00 2.90
CA GLN A 120 -16.55 -11.97 3.43
C GLN A 120 -16.63 -11.94 4.97
N SER A 121 -15.53 -11.70 5.69
CA SER A 121 -15.54 -11.56 7.16
C SER A 121 -16.28 -10.29 7.62
N CYS A 122 -16.27 -9.22 6.80
CA CYS A 122 -17.10 -8.03 7.01
C CYS A 122 -18.61 -8.34 7.01
N ARG A 123 -19.04 -9.45 6.39
CA ARG A 123 -20.44 -9.91 6.42
C ARG A 123 -20.92 -10.27 7.83
N LYS A 124 -20.00 -10.56 8.76
CA LYS A 124 -20.30 -10.97 10.15
C LYS A 124 -20.23 -9.83 11.18
N VAL A 125 -19.64 -8.67 10.85
CA VAL A 125 -19.22 -7.64 11.84
C VAL A 125 -19.87 -6.28 11.60
N MET A 126 -21.02 -6.20 10.93
CA MET A 126 -21.90 -5.02 10.99
C MET A 126 -23.26 -5.40 11.60
N PRO A 127 -23.37 -5.52 12.94
CA PRO A 127 -24.64 -5.84 13.59
C PRO A 127 -25.57 -4.62 13.73
N ASP A 128 -25.04 -3.39 13.78
CA ASP A 128 -25.80 -2.23 14.30
C ASP A 128 -26.28 -1.21 13.25
N LYS A 129 -26.15 -1.52 11.96
CA LYS A 129 -26.92 -0.89 10.88
C LYS A 129 -27.56 -2.02 10.08
N PRO A 130 -28.83 -1.90 9.65
CA PRO A 130 -29.58 -3.00 9.05
C PRO A 130 -28.70 -3.66 8.02
N THR A 131 -28.26 -4.86 8.36
CA THR A 131 -27.30 -5.62 7.60
C THR A 131 -27.98 -5.86 6.27
N ILE A 132 -27.55 -5.14 5.24
CA ILE A 132 -28.10 -5.28 3.90
C ILE A 132 -27.57 -6.62 3.37
N THR A 133 -28.18 -7.70 3.87
CA THR A 133 -27.81 -9.10 3.68
C THR A 133 -28.40 -9.68 2.40
N ARG A 134 -29.14 -8.86 1.63
CA ARG A 134 -29.71 -9.24 0.34
C ARG A 134 -29.04 -8.43 -0.77
N PRO A 135 -28.47 -9.09 -1.80
CA PRO A 135 -28.01 -8.44 -3.02
C PRO A 135 -28.96 -7.36 -3.55
N ALA A 136 -30.27 -7.62 -3.53
CA ALA A 136 -31.29 -6.67 -3.99
C ALA A 136 -31.30 -5.35 -3.19
N ALA A 137 -31.15 -5.38 -1.88
CA ALA A 137 -31.17 -4.17 -1.05
C ALA A 137 -29.83 -3.41 -1.09
N LEU A 138 -28.72 -4.10 -1.38
CA LEU A 138 -27.41 -3.48 -1.63
C LEU A 138 -27.36 -2.86 -3.03
N ILE A 139 -27.98 -3.51 -4.03
CA ILE A 139 -28.18 -2.98 -5.37
C ILE A 139 -29.12 -1.77 -5.29
N GLU A 140 -30.19 -1.86 -4.50
CA GLU A 140 -31.09 -0.74 -4.25
C GLU A 140 -30.42 0.38 -3.48
N ALA A 141 -29.59 0.10 -2.47
CA ALA A 141 -28.77 1.11 -1.80
C ALA A 141 -27.72 1.72 -2.75
N ALA A 142 -27.04 0.94 -3.59
CA ALA A 142 -26.09 1.45 -4.58
C ALA A 142 -26.76 2.26 -5.69
N ASN A 143 -28.01 1.92 -6.05
CA ASN A 143 -28.82 2.68 -6.99
C ASN A 143 -29.45 3.93 -6.32
N ARG A 144 -29.70 3.89 -5.00
CA ARG A 144 -30.21 5.00 -4.18
C ARG A 144 -29.12 5.94 -3.66
N LEU A 145 -27.86 5.49 -3.57
CA LEU A 145 -26.68 6.33 -3.41
C LEU A 145 -26.48 7.06 -4.73
N SER A 146 -27.41 7.95 -5.02
CA SER A 146 -27.57 8.56 -6.32
C SER A 146 -26.50 9.62 -6.49
N ILE A 147 -25.68 9.46 -7.53
CA ILE A 147 -24.90 10.56 -8.14
C ILE A 147 -25.79 11.78 -8.40
N GLY A 148 -27.11 11.63 -8.48
CA GLY A 148 -28.09 12.73 -8.51
C GLY A 148 -27.94 13.79 -7.40
N ASN A 149 -27.22 13.51 -6.30
CA ASN A 149 -26.87 14.52 -5.29
C ASN A 149 -25.62 15.36 -5.62
N HIS A 150 -24.85 14.96 -6.64
CA HIS A 150 -23.60 15.59 -7.05
C HIS A 150 -23.74 16.20 -8.46
N LEU A 151 -24.36 17.38 -8.53
CA LEU A 151 -24.53 18.14 -9.78
C LEU A 151 -23.19 18.35 -10.51
N GLY A 152 -23.13 17.98 -11.79
CA GLY A 152 -21.94 18.09 -12.64
C GLY A 152 -21.08 16.83 -12.71
N ILE A 153 -21.48 15.76 -12.02
CA ILE A 153 -20.80 14.46 -12.03
C ILE A 153 -21.77 13.42 -12.59
N SER A 154 -21.25 12.57 -13.47
CA SER A 154 -21.96 11.45 -14.07
C SER A 154 -21.29 10.13 -13.70
N HIS A 155 -22.10 9.08 -13.55
CA HIS A 155 -21.63 7.70 -13.43
C HIS A 155 -22.18 6.87 -14.58
N VAL A 156 -21.30 6.08 -15.18
CA VAL A 156 -21.59 5.19 -16.29
C VAL A 156 -21.34 3.76 -15.86
N ASN A 157 -22.35 2.90 -15.99
CA ASN A 157 -22.17 1.46 -15.90
C ASN A 157 -21.50 0.94 -17.18
N LEU A 158 -20.38 0.24 -17.04
CA LEU A 158 -19.69 -0.45 -18.15
C LEU A 158 -20.24 -1.88 -18.31
N PRO A 159 -19.98 -2.60 -19.42
CA PRO A 159 -20.67 -3.86 -19.73
C PRO A 159 -20.41 -4.94 -18.69
N ALA A 160 -19.21 -4.93 -18.11
CA ALA A 160 -18.83 -5.87 -17.08
C ALA A 160 -19.76 -5.79 -15.85
N TRP A 161 -20.45 -4.67 -15.63
CA TRP A 161 -21.49 -4.57 -14.59
C TRP A 161 -22.56 -5.63 -14.77
N LYS A 162 -23.09 -5.80 -15.99
CA LYS A 162 -24.18 -6.77 -16.25
C LYS A 162 -23.70 -8.20 -16.09
N SER A 163 -22.52 -8.52 -16.61
CA SER A 163 -21.97 -9.88 -16.50
C SER A 163 -21.57 -10.20 -15.06
N LEU A 164 -20.89 -9.29 -14.35
CA LEU A 164 -20.38 -9.56 -13.01
C LEU A 164 -21.47 -9.50 -11.94
N SER A 165 -22.50 -8.66 -12.10
CA SER A 165 -23.58 -8.53 -11.12
C SER A 165 -24.39 -9.81 -10.91
N GLN A 166 -24.35 -10.72 -11.89
CA GLN A 166 -24.98 -12.05 -11.79
C GLN A 166 -24.17 -13.03 -10.93
N TYR A 167 -22.86 -12.83 -10.78
CA TYR A 167 -21.97 -13.78 -10.09
C TYR A 167 -21.42 -13.24 -8.76
N ASN A 168 -21.13 -11.94 -8.66
CA ASN A 168 -20.42 -11.32 -7.54
C ASN A 168 -20.98 -9.93 -7.17
N SER A 169 -22.30 -9.81 -7.02
CA SER A 169 -22.97 -8.53 -6.76
C SER A 169 -22.38 -7.75 -5.58
N HIS A 170 -21.96 -8.43 -4.51
CA HIS A 170 -21.44 -7.78 -3.30
C HIS A 170 -20.14 -7.01 -3.56
N ASP A 171 -19.15 -7.59 -4.24
CA ASP A 171 -17.84 -6.95 -4.41
C ASP A 171 -17.92 -5.75 -5.36
N LEU A 172 -18.75 -5.84 -6.39
CA LEU A 172 -19.04 -4.72 -7.30
C LEU A 172 -19.74 -3.58 -6.58
N ILE A 173 -20.72 -3.92 -5.73
CA ILE A 173 -21.40 -2.92 -4.90
C ILE A 173 -20.40 -2.29 -3.95
N HIS A 174 -19.49 -3.05 -3.35
CA HIS A 174 -18.43 -2.48 -2.52
C HIS A 174 -17.53 -1.53 -3.30
N GLY A 175 -17.14 -1.87 -4.53
CA GLY A 175 -16.36 -0.98 -5.39
C GLY A 175 -17.10 0.33 -5.65
N ARG A 176 -18.37 0.25 -6.06
CA ARG A 176 -19.23 1.42 -6.27
C ARG A 176 -19.44 2.26 -5.01
N THR A 177 -19.76 1.61 -3.91
CA THR A 177 -19.96 2.26 -2.62
C THR A 177 -18.70 3.02 -2.19
N ARG A 178 -17.49 2.54 -2.50
CA ARG A 178 -16.26 3.29 -2.21
C ARG A 178 -16.16 4.58 -3.03
N SER A 179 -16.45 4.56 -4.33
CA SER A 179 -16.48 5.77 -5.16
C SER A 179 -17.44 6.82 -4.58
N LEU A 180 -18.63 6.38 -4.18
CA LEU A 180 -19.67 7.25 -3.65
C LEU A 180 -19.32 7.78 -2.27
N LEU A 181 -18.77 6.93 -1.38
CA LEU A 181 -18.28 7.36 -0.07
C LEU A 181 -17.15 8.39 -0.20
N LEU A 182 -16.28 8.31 -1.21
CA LEU A 182 -15.27 9.35 -1.44
C LEU A 182 -15.92 10.70 -1.76
N LEU A 183 -16.93 10.72 -2.64
CA LEU A 183 -17.68 11.93 -2.98
C LEU A 183 -18.46 12.51 -1.79
N GLU A 184 -19.08 11.65 -0.99
CA GLU A 184 -19.91 12.05 0.15
C GLU A 184 -19.06 12.57 1.32
N ASN A 185 -17.95 11.91 1.61
CA ASN A 185 -17.14 12.23 2.79
C ASN A 185 -16.12 13.35 2.50
N ASP A 186 -15.66 13.54 1.27
CA ASP A 186 -14.64 14.54 0.94
C ASP A 186 -15.09 15.51 -0.16
N LYS A 187 -15.39 16.75 0.25
CA LYS A 187 -15.83 17.82 -0.67
C LYS A 187 -14.72 18.24 -1.65
N ALA A 188 -13.46 18.20 -1.24
CA ALA A 188 -12.34 18.53 -2.12
C ALA A 188 -12.21 17.45 -3.21
N PHE A 189 -12.39 16.17 -2.86
CA PHE A 189 -12.48 15.10 -3.85
C PHE A 189 -13.63 15.31 -4.85
N ALA A 190 -14.85 15.57 -4.36
CA ALA A 190 -16.00 15.85 -5.23
C ALA A 190 -15.75 17.05 -6.16
N THR A 191 -15.02 18.06 -5.69
CA THR A 191 -14.64 19.23 -6.49
C THR A 191 -13.66 18.84 -7.59
N LEU A 192 -12.64 18.04 -7.31
CA LEU A 192 -11.69 17.53 -8.31
C LEU A 192 -12.40 16.74 -9.42
N VAL A 193 -13.36 15.89 -9.06
CA VAL A 193 -14.13 15.13 -10.05
C VAL A 193 -15.02 16.05 -10.88
N LYS A 194 -15.76 16.95 -10.23
CA LYS A 194 -16.68 17.89 -10.90
C LYS A 194 -15.96 18.83 -11.86
N GLU A 195 -14.76 19.29 -11.50
CA GLU A 195 -13.91 20.13 -12.34
C GLU A 195 -13.25 19.34 -13.48
N GLY A 196 -13.44 18.01 -13.54
CA GLY A 196 -12.82 17.16 -14.53
C GLY A 196 -11.31 17.13 -14.39
N LYS A 197 -10.78 17.26 -13.16
CA LYS A 197 -9.36 17.09 -12.85
C LYS A 197 -9.02 15.63 -12.55
N VAL A 198 -10.00 14.88 -12.06
CA VAL A 198 -9.87 13.48 -11.67
C VAL A 198 -11.09 12.72 -12.19
N ILE A 199 -10.86 11.50 -12.71
CA ILE A 199 -11.92 10.53 -12.95
C ILE A 199 -11.76 9.33 -12.01
N VAL A 200 -12.81 8.56 -11.81
CA VAL A 200 -12.80 7.33 -11.01
C VAL A 200 -13.16 6.13 -11.87
N GLY A 201 -12.22 5.20 -12.01
CA GLY A 201 -12.45 3.89 -12.61
C GLY A 201 -12.82 2.85 -11.55
N GLU A 202 -13.87 2.06 -11.80
CA GLU A 202 -14.29 0.96 -10.94
C GLU A 202 -14.03 -0.37 -11.64
N ALA A 203 -13.21 -1.23 -11.04
CA ALA A 203 -12.81 -2.49 -11.66
C ALA A 203 -12.84 -3.68 -10.71
N PHE A 204 -13.09 -4.86 -11.28
CA PHE A 204 -13.03 -6.16 -10.63
C PHE A 204 -11.83 -6.96 -11.16
N PHE A 205 -11.02 -7.51 -10.29
CA PHE A 205 -9.93 -8.41 -10.63
C PHE A 205 -10.34 -9.86 -10.41
N ASP A 206 -10.27 -10.66 -11.48
CA ASP A 206 -10.42 -12.10 -11.42
C ASP A 206 -9.04 -12.76 -11.26
N GLU A 207 -8.77 -13.20 -10.04
CA GLU A 207 -7.52 -13.85 -9.64
C GLU A 207 -7.25 -15.17 -10.36
N LYS A 208 -8.27 -15.82 -10.94
CA LYS A 208 -8.08 -17.12 -11.62
C LYS A 208 -7.50 -16.96 -13.00
N ILE A 209 -7.79 -15.84 -13.66
CA ILE A 209 -7.41 -15.58 -15.05
C ILE A 209 -6.58 -14.31 -15.21
N GLY A 210 -6.23 -13.65 -14.10
CA GLY A 210 -5.47 -12.41 -14.06
C GLY A 210 -6.15 -11.22 -14.74
N LYS A 211 -7.47 -11.27 -14.97
CA LYS A 211 -8.20 -10.25 -15.75
C LYS A 211 -8.76 -9.16 -14.84
N VAL A 212 -8.43 -7.90 -15.11
CA VAL A 212 -9.15 -6.73 -14.60
C VAL A 212 -10.31 -6.41 -15.56
N SER A 213 -11.51 -6.27 -15.02
CA SER A 213 -12.74 -5.95 -15.74
C SER A 213 -13.36 -4.68 -15.16
N TRP A 214 -13.37 -3.60 -15.93
CA TRP A 214 -13.96 -2.34 -15.53
C TRP A 214 -15.49 -2.39 -15.64
N PHE A 215 -16.17 -2.08 -14.55
CA PHE A 215 -17.63 -2.15 -14.45
C PHE A 215 -18.28 -0.78 -14.24
N GLY A 216 -17.50 0.25 -13.91
CA GLY A 216 -18.03 1.60 -13.73
C GLY A 216 -16.99 2.67 -14.00
N LEU A 217 -17.50 3.85 -14.37
CA LEU A 217 -16.71 5.05 -14.59
C LEU A 217 -17.48 6.25 -14.01
N LEU A 218 -16.81 7.06 -13.21
CA LEU A 218 -17.37 8.28 -12.63
C LEU A 218 -16.48 9.47 -12.98
N ALA A 219 -17.07 10.51 -13.58
CA ALA A 219 -16.33 11.66 -14.10
C ALA A 219 -17.25 12.89 -14.20
N ALA A 220 -16.67 14.06 -14.52
CA ALA A 220 -17.45 15.24 -14.88
C ALA A 220 -18.37 14.96 -16.09
N ASP A 221 -19.53 15.62 -16.13
CA ASP A 221 -20.51 15.48 -17.22
C ASP A 221 -19.86 15.78 -18.59
N SER A 222 -19.01 16.81 -18.66
CA SER A 222 -18.29 17.19 -19.89
C SER A 222 -17.41 16.07 -20.44
N ILE A 223 -16.74 15.31 -19.57
CA ILE A 223 -15.90 14.17 -19.98
C ILE A 223 -16.78 13.02 -20.46
N ILE A 224 -17.88 12.73 -19.76
CA ILE A 224 -18.80 11.66 -20.18
C ILE A 224 -19.45 11.99 -21.53
N ASP A 225 -19.85 13.24 -21.75
CA ASP A 225 -20.43 13.67 -23.02
C ASP A 225 -19.41 13.63 -24.17
N GLN A 226 -18.13 13.97 -23.91
CA GLN A 226 -17.05 13.78 -24.87
C GLN A 226 -16.93 12.30 -25.28
N LEU A 227 -16.94 11.37 -24.32
CA LEU A 227 -16.85 9.94 -24.60
C LEU A 227 -18.05 9.41 -25.41
N ARG A 228 -19.27 9.90 -25.14
CA ARG A 228 -20.48 9.54 -25.89
C ARG A 228 -20.44 10.00 -27.35
N GLN A 229 -19.77 11.11 -27.63
CA GLN A 229 -19.61 11.62 -29.01
C GLN A 229 -18.66 10.75 -29.84
N MET A 230 -17.64 10.14 -29.21
CA MET A 230 -16.69 9.29 -29.90
C MET A 230 -17.23 7.90 -30.21
N SER A 231 -17.93 7.32 -29.24
CA SER A 231 -18.58 6.03 -29.40
C SER A 231 -19.93 6.06 -28.68
N PRO A 232 -21.01 5.57 -29.32
CA PRO A 232 -22.27 5.33 -28.63
C PRO A 232 -22.12 4.36 -27.46
N ARG A 233 -21.03 3.58 -27.47
CA ARG A 233 -20.67 2.60 -26.45
C ARG A 233 -19.31 2.98 -25.85
N ILE A 234 -19.34 3.75 -24.75
CA ILE A 234 -18.17 4.09 -23.88
C ILE A 234 -17.37 2.83 -23.47
N GLU A 235 -18.05 1.72 -23.53
CA GLU A 235 -17.65 0.34 -23.31
C GLU A 235 -16.55 -0.13 -24.27
N ASP A 236 -16.73 0.13 -25.57
CA ASP A 236 -15.78 -0.22 -26.63
C ASP A 236 -14.53 0.66 -26.55
N ILE A 237 -14.67 1.83 -25.90
CA ILE A 237 -13.55 2.68 -25.54
C ILE A 237 -12.73 1.88 -24.51
N VAL A 238 -13.13 1.70 -23.25
CA VAL A 238 -12.23 1.14 -22.21
C VAL A 238 -11.55 -0.19 -22.58
N GLU A 239 -12.27 -1.17 -23.18
CA GLU A 239 -11.64 -2.44 -23.62
C GLU A 239 -10.86 -2.30 -24.95
N GLY A 240 -11.31 -1.44 -25.87
CA GLY A 240 -10.62 -1.16 -27.14
C GLY A 240 -9.40 -0.25 -26.99
N LEU A 241 -9.35 0.59 -25.96
CA LEU A 241 -8.25 1.51 -25.65
C LEU A 241 -6.94 0.79 -25.34
N ALA A 242 -7.01 -0.48 -24.93
CA ALA A 242 -5.85 -1.32 -24.76
C ALA A 242 -5.18 -1.74 -26.10
N SER A 243 -5.82 -1.48 -27.24
CA SER A 243 -5.33 -1.90 -28.56
C SER A 243 -4.59 -0.80 -29.34
N ASP A 244 -4.91 0.48 -29.14
CA ASP A 244 -4.24 1.60 -29.80
C ASP A 244 -4.21 2.87 -28.91
N PRO A 245 -3.12 3.13 -28.19
CA PRO A 245 -2.98 4.32 -27.34
C PRO A 245 -3.07 5.65 -28.09
N GLN A 246 -2.79 5.69 -29.40
CA GLN A 246 -2.84 6.92 -30.18
C GLN A 246 -4.28 7.44 -30.34
N GLN A 247 -5.26 6.53 -30.32
CA GLN A 247 -6.67 6.89 -30.42
C GLN A 247 -7.17 7.69 -29.21
N VAL A 248 -6.42 7.75 -28.11
CA VAL A 248 -6.82 8.46 -26.89
C VAL A 248 -5.92 9.57 -26.43
N ALA A 249 -4.83 9.83 -27.15
CA ALA A 249 -3.92 10.91 -26.81
C ALA A 249 -4.59 12.31 -26.73
N HIS A 250 -5.77 12.47 -27.35
CA HIS A 250 -6.56 13.71 -27.34
C HIS A 250 -7.65 13.75 -26.27
N LEU A 251 -7.80 12.69 -25.46
CA LEU A 251 -8.80 12.62 -24.39
C LEU A 251 -8.25 13.15 -23.07
N HIS A 252 -9.18 13.33 -22.14
CA HIS A 252 -8.85 13.62 -20.75
C HIS A 252 -7.77 12.66 -20.22
N GLU A 253 -6.75 13.19 -19.54
CA GLU A 253 -5.57 12.44 -19.10
C GLU A 253 -5.94 11.20 -18.26
N GLY A 254 -7.01 11.27 -17.47
CA GLY A 254 -7.48 10.13 -16.68
C GLY A 254 -7.93 8.95 -17.54
N ILE A 255 -8.48 9.20 -18.73
CA ILE A 255 -8.87 8.16 -19.70
C ILE A 255 -7.61 7.56 -20.35
N VAL A 256 -6.60 8.38 -20.62
CA VAL A 256 -5.29 7.92 -21.11
C VAL A 256 -4.62 7.02 -20.07
N SER A 257 -4.62 7.41 -18.80
CA SER A 257 -4.12 6.59 -17.68
C SER A 257 -4.87 5.28 -17.56
N LEU A 258 -6.20 5.31 -17.69
CA LEU A 258 -7.06 4.12 -17.63
C LEU A 258 -6.75 3.14 -18.77
N ALA A 259 -6.59 3.66 -19.99
CA ALA A 259 -6.18 2.90 -21.17
C ALA A 259 -4.83 2.22 -20.97
N ARG A 260 -3.86 2.98 -20.45
CA ARG A 260 -2.51 2.49 -20.19
C ARG A 260 -2.52 1.34 -19.20
N ILE A 261 -3.26 1.48 -18.10
CA ILE A 261 -3.43 0.44 -17.09
C ILE A 261 -4.15 -0.80 -17.67
N ALA A 262 -5.18 -0.60 -18.52
CA ALA A 262 -5.88 -1.69 -19.18
C ALA A 262 -4.97 -2.48 -20.15
N ALA A 263 -4.15 -1.77 -20.93
CA ALA A 263 -3.14 -2.38 -21.78
C ALA A 263 -2.10 -3.17 -20.96
N GLY A 264 -1.71 -2.62 -19.81
CA GLY A 264 -0.82 -3.29 -18.87
C GLY A 264 -1.39 -4.59 -18.32
N ASN A 265 -2.64 -4.58 -17.85
CA ASN A 265 -3.28 -5.82 -17.41
C ASN A 265 -3.39 -6.86 -18.52
N ARG A 266 -3.60 -6.45 -19.77
CA ARG A 266 -3.59 -7.38 -20.91
C ARG A 266 -2.25 -8.09 -21.07
N ARG A 267 -1.13 -7.39 -20.87
CA ARG A 267 0.22 -7.99 -20.91
C ARG A 267 0.44 -8.92 -19.71
N TYR A 268 0.04 -8.49 -18.52
CA TYR A 268 0.12 -9.32 -17.31
C TYR A 268 -0.62 -10.66 -17.47
N ARG A 269 -1.79 -10.69 -18.10
CA ARG A 269 -2.57 -11.92 -18.33
C ARG A 269 -1.79 -13.01 -19.08
N ALA A 270 -0.83 -12.64 -19.92
CA ALA A 270 -0.01 -13.61 -20.67
C ALA A 270 1.01 -14.35 -19.78
N VAL A 271 1.36 -13.76 -18.64
CA VAL A 271 2.35 -14.30 -17.69
C VAL A 271 1.75 -14.62 -16.31
N HIS A 272 0.43 -14.43 -16.16
CA HIS A 272 -0.27 -14.67 -14.92
C HIS A 272 -0.16 -16.14 -14.51
N SER A 273 0.24 -16.36 -13.26
CA SER A 273 0.29 -17.66 -12.62
C SER A 273 -0.52 -17.61 -11.32
N PRO A 274 -1.10 -18.75 -10.88
CA PRO A 274 -1.76 -18.82 -9.58
C PRO A 274 -0.82 -18.38 -8.46
N PRO A 275 -1.31 -17.66 -7.45
CA PRO A 275 -0.50 -17.20 -6.34
C PRO A 275 0.01 -18.38 -5.50
N VAL A 276 1.24 -18.29 -5.01
CA VAL A 276 1.77 -19.16 -3.96
C VAL A 276 1.35 -18.68 -2.57
N PRO A 277 1.48 -19.51 -1.51
CA PRO A 277 1.23 -19.06 -0.14
C PRO A 277 2.08 -17.85 0.24
N CYS A 278 1.47 -16.88 0.93
CA CYS A 278 2.16 -15.70 1.42
C CYS A 278 3.23 -16.09 2.46
N ARG A 279 4.39 -15.44 2.39
CA ARG A 279 5.53 -15.62 3.31
C ARG A 279 6.05 -14.30 3.89
N VAL A 280 5.76 -13.20 3.20
CA VAL A 280 6.26 -11.88 3.57
C VAL A 280 5.10 -10.89 3.50
N VAL A 281 4.76 -10.29 4.64
CA VAL A 281 3.82 -9.17 4.72
C VAL A 281 4.62 -7.89 4.84
N ILE A 282 4.33 -6.91 4.01
CA ILE A 282 5.05 -5.63 3.99
C ILE A 282 4.08 -4.49 4.18
N LEU A 283 4.31 -3.69 5.21
CA LEU A 283 3.70 -2.39 5.36
C LEU A 283 4.63 -1.33 4.76
N GLY A 284 4.22 -0.71 3.66
CA GLY A 284 4.98 0.27 2.92
C GLY A 284 4.21 1.56 2.64
N CYS A 285 4.86 2.47 1.92
CA CYS A 285 4.31 3.80 1.67
C CYS A 285 3.47 3.79 0.38
N ALA A 286 2.40 4.59 0.36
CA ALA A 286 1.56 4.80 -0.82
C ALA A 286 2.30 5.36 -2.04
N ASP A 287 3.38 6.06 -1.77
CA ASP A 287 4.32 6.65 -2.72
C ASP A 287 4.80 5.66 -3.81
N SER A 288 4.92 4.38 -3.50
CA SER A 288 5.25 3.29 -4.45
C SER A 288 6.53 3.44 -5.27
N ARG A 289 7.39 4.44 -5.00
CA ARG A 289 8.78 4.52 -5.49
C ARG A 289 9.70 3.39 -4.98
N SER A 290 9.16 2.48 -4.18
CA SER A 290 9.87 1.32 -3.65
C SER A 290 8.95 0.10 -3.56
N HIS A 291 8.03 -0.10 -4.50
CA HIS A 291 7.06 -1.18 -4.37
C HIS A 291 7.73 -2.56 -4.22
N PRO A 292 7.42 -3.36 -3.19
CA PRO A 292 8.10 -4.63 -2.93
C PRO A 292 8.09 -5.62 -4.10
N THR A 293 6.96 -5.75 -4.81
CA THR A 293 6.83 -6.68 -5.95
C THR A 293 7.61 -6.24 -7.20
N VAL A 294 8.19 -5.03 -7.16
CA VAL A 294 9.10 -4.51 -8.17
C VAL A 294 10.53 -4.59 -7.63
N THR A 295 10.77 -4.06 -6.42
CA THR A 295 12.12 -4.02 -5.81
C THR A 295 12.66 -5.38 -5.40
N PHE A 296 11.80 -6.39 -5.20
CA PHE A 296 12.20 -7.79 -4.98
C PHE A 296 12.01 -8.65 -6.23
N GLY A 297 11.79 -8.03 -7.40
CA GLY A 297 11.78 -8.73 -8.69
C GLY A 297 10.81 -9.91 -8.72
N ASP A 298 11.30 -11.05 -9.22
CA ASP A 298 10.54 -12.28 -9.45
C ASP A 298 10.43 -13.15 -8.18
N PHE A 299 10.50 -12.55 -6.99
CA PHE A 299 10.09 -13.23 -5.78
C PHE A 299 8.67 -13.78 -5.98
N GLU A 300 8.53 -15.09 -5.78
CA GLU A 300 7.40 -15.92 -6.18
C GLU A 300 6.07 -15.15 -6.12
N LEU A 301 5.40 -15.02 -7.27
CA LEU A 301 4.16 -14.25 -7.38
C LEU A 301 3.13 -14.78 -6.37
N GLY A 302 2.68 -13.93 -5.45
CA GLY A 302 1.79 -14.33 -4.35
C GLY A 302 2.46 -14.59 -3.00
N ALA A 303 3.80 -14.64 -2.94
CA ALA A 303 4.52 -14.81 -1.68
C ALA A 303 4.67 -13.51 -0.88
N ILE A 304 4.45 -12.35 -1.50
CA ILE A 304 4.42 -11.04 -0.83
C ILE A 304 3.00 -10.51 -0.78
N GLU A 305 2.53 -10.19 0.42
CA GLU A 305 1.37 -9.34 0.64
C GLU A 305 1.82 -7.93 1.04
N SER A 306 1.28 -6.89 0.41
CA SER A 306 1.73 -5.52 0.66
C SER A 306 0.60 -4.56 0.98
N PHE A 307 0.74 -3.88 2.12
CA PHE A 307 -0.14 -2.83 2.62
C PHE A 307 0.50 -1.48 2.36
N HIS A 308 -0.25 -0.53 1.85
CA HIS A 308 0.26 0.78 1.47
C HIS A 308 -0.63 1.91 1.96
N SER A 309 -0.02 2.86 2.67
CA SER A 309 -0.62 4.10 3.14
C SER A 309 0.44 5.22 3.13
N ALA A 310 0.03 6.48 3.05
CA ALA A 310 1.00 7.58 3.08
C ALA A 310 1.74 7.58 4.43
N GLY A 311 3.08 7.66 4.39
CA GLY A 311 3.91 7.63 5.59
C GLY A 311 3.90 6.30 6.37
N ASN A 312 3.38 5.22 5.77
CA ASN A 312 3.17 3.92 6.42
C ASN A 312 2.26 4.05 7.65
N GLU A 313 1.22 4.86 7.55
CA GLU A 313 0.20 5.01 8.59
C GLU A 313 -0.44 3.64 8.93
N ILE A 314 -0.65 3.38 10.23
CA ILE A 314 -1.20 2.12 10.76
C ILE A 314 -2.50 2.42 11.50
N GLY A 315 -3.60 2.55 10.77
CA GLY A 315 -4.94 2.61 11.37
C GLY A 315 -5.48 1.23 11.78
N ASP A 316 -6.61 1.22 12.49
CA ASP A 316 -7.24 -0.01 12.98
C ASP A 316 -7.63 -0.98 11.86
N HIS A 317 -8.05 -0.45 10.71
CA HIS A 317 -8.36 -1.29 9.56
C HIS A 317 -7.10 -1.93 8.95
N THR A 318 -5.97 -1.24 8.97
CA THR A 318 -4.67 -1.78 8.57
C THR A 318 -4.27 -2.91 9.51
N LEU A 319 -4.38 -2.71 10.83
CA LEU A 319 -4.12 -3.76 11.83
C LEU A 319 -4.98 -5.00 11.60
N ARG A 320 -6.29 -4.80 11.39
CA ARG A 320 -7.19 -5.90 11.12
C ARG A 320 -6.82 -6.65 9.84
N GLY A 321 -6.42 -5.94 8.79
CA GLY A 321 -5.97 -6.55 7.55
C GLY A 321 -4.67 -7.33 7.73
N LEU A 322 -3.70 -6.75 8.45
CA LEU A 322 -2.43 -7.39 8.79
C LEU A 322 -2.67 -8.67 9.59
N ARG A 323 -3.50 -8.62 10.64
CA ARG A 323 -3.84 -9.82 11.43
C ARG A 323 -4.34 -10.95 10.54
N ILE A 324 -5.30 -10.68 9.64
CA ILE A 324 -5.85 -11.71 8.75
C ILE A 324 -4.73 -12.32 7.87
N ALA A 325 -3.85 -11.49 7.32
CA ALA A 325 -2.72 -11.97 6.53
C ALA A 325 -1.76 -12.86 7.35
N LEU A 326 -1.47 -12.48 8.60
CA LEU A 326 -0.59 -13.26 9.47
C LEU A 326 -1.24 -14.54 9.99
N GLU A 327 -2.56 -14.56 10.21
CA GLU A 327 -3.32 -15.78 10.54
C GLU A 327 -3.25 -16.80 9.39
N GLU A 328 -3.34 -16.34 8.14
CA GLU A 328 -3.17 -17.21 6.97
C GLU A 328 -1.74 -17.79 6.89
N ILE A 329 -0.73 -16.98 7.21
CA ILE A 329 0.67 -17.46 7.31
C ILE A 329 0.81 -18.50 8.42
N GLU A 330 0.28 -18.23 9.62
CA GLU A 330 0.32 -19.16 10.75
C GLU A 330 -0.35 -20.50 10.39
N GLU A 331 -1.52 -20.45 9.75
CA GLU A 331 -2.25 -21.65 9.34
C GLU A 331 -1.48 -22.47 8.30
N HIS A 332 -0.93 -21.82 7.26
CA HIS A 332 -0.09 -22.51 6.29
C HIS A 332 1.15 -23.13 6.94
N ALA A 333 1.81 -22.43 7.86
CA ALA A 333 2.97 -22.94 8.57
C ALA A 333 2.63 -24.18 9.42
N ARG A 334 1.48 -24.20 10.09
CA ARG A 334 1.00 -25.35 10.86
C ARG A 334 0.71 -26.55 9.96
N GLN A 335 0.06 -26.33 8.82
CA GLN A 335 -0.23 -27.38 7.85
C GLN A 335 1.05 -27.98 7.26
N ALA A 336 2.01 -27.14 6.87
CA ALA A 336 3.31 -27.57 6.36
C ALA A 336 4.10 -28.37 7.41
N THR A 337 4.13 -27.90 8.66
CA THR A 337 4.78 -28.61 9.77
C THR A 337 4.15 -29.98 9.99
N SER A 338 2.81 -30.06 9.94
CA SER A 338 2.07 -31.32 10.12
C SER A 338 2.40 -32.32 9.02
N ALA A 339 2.46 -31.88 7.76
CA ALA A 339 2.85 -32.72 6.63
C ALA A 339 4.32 -33.18 6.68
N ALA A 340 5.22 -32.28 7.11
CA ALA A 340 6.65 -32.59 7.26
C ALA A 340 6.90 -33.61 8.39
N LEU A 341 6.23 -33.47 9.53
CA LEU A 341 6.33 -34.44 10.64
C LEU A 341 5.78 -35.82 10.28
N LEU A 342 4.75 -35.90 9.42
CA LEU A 342 4.24 -37.17 8.90
C LEU A 342 5.25 -37.88 7.97
N THR A 343 6.12 -37.14 7.31
CA THR A 343 7.09 -37.68 6.34
C THR A 343 8.49 -37.89 6.94
N ASN A 344 8.87 -37.11 7.94
CA ASN A 344 10.08 -37.32 8.73
C ASN A 344 9.87 -36.87 10.19
N PRO A 345 9.56 -37.80 11.12
CA PRO A 345 9.28 -37.49 12.51
C PRO A 345 10.51 -37.02 13.31
N GLU A 346 11.72 -37.12 12.77
CA GLU A 346 12.96 -36.62 13.41
C GLU A 346 13.31 -35.17 13.01
N LEU A 347 12.47 -34.49 12.22
CA LEU A 347 12.69 -33.09 11.87
C LEU A 347 12.69 -32.22 13.15
N PRO A 348 13.78 -31.47 13.43
CA PRO A 348 13.82 -30.61 14.61
C PRO A 348 12.78 -29.49 14.51
N ALA A 349 12.24 -29.06 15.65
CA ALA A 349 11.28 -27.94 15.73
C ALA A 349 11.82 -26.61 15.15
N SER A 350 13.14 -26.51 14.93
CA SER A 350 13.81 -25.39 14.28
C SER A 350 13.65 -25.33 12.76
N TYR A 351 12.98 -26.30 12.13
CA TYR A 351 12.75 -26.32 10.67
C TYR A 351 11.62 -25.37 10.20
N ARG A 352 11.31 -24.33 10.98
CA ARG A 352 10.39 -23.28 10.55
C ARG A 352 11.20 -22.25 9.75
N GLU A 353 11.07 -22.28 8.43
CA GLU A 353 11.44 -21.10 7.65
C GLU A 353 10.57 -19.93 8.13
N PHE A 354 11.19 -18.91 8.71
CA PHE A 354 10.46 -17.77 9.26
C PHE A 354 9.72 -17.02 8.15
N SER A 355 8.50 -16.57 8.47
CA SER A 355 7.81 -15.56 7.69
C SER A 355 8.08 -14.17 8.29
N TYR A 356 7.89 -13.12 7.50
CA TYR A 356 8.24 -11.76 7.90
C TYR A 356 7.05 -10.82 7.86
N LEU A 357 6.93 -9.97 8.88
CA LEU A 357 6.21 -8.72 8.83
C LEU A 357 7.24 -7.59 8.76
N ILE A 358 7.31 -6.90 7.62
CA ILE A 358 8.30 -5.85 7.37
C ILE A 358 7.60 -4.49 7.40
N VAL A 359 8.00 -3.61 8.30
CA VAL A 359 7.59 -2.19 8.28
C VAL A 359 8.63 -1.41 7.49
N LYS A 360 8.32 -1.08 6.24
CA LYS A 360 9.26 -0.50 5.28
C LYS A 360 9.00 0.98 5.03
N SER A 361 9.84 1.84 5.58
CA SER A 361 9.91 3.27 5.23
C SER A 361 10.79 3.52 4.01
N HIS A 362 10.84 4.76 3.54
CA HIS A 362 11.78 5.14 2.49
C HIS A 362 12.29 6.57 2.68
N SER A 363 13.50 6.84 2.22
CA SER A 363 14.09 8.18 2.20
C SER A 363 13.24 9.14 1.36
N ARG A 364 13.29 10.44 1.66
CA ARG A 364 12.54 11.50 0.96
C ARG A 364 11.03 11.21 0.82
N CYS A 365 10.44 10.59 1.84
CA CYS A 365 8.99 10.36 1.88
C CYS A 365 8.24 11.68 1.94
N GLY A 366 7.39 11.96 0.96
CA GLY A 366 6.63 13.21 0.91
C GLY A 366 5.82 13.44 2.18
N ALA A 367 5.15 12.40 2.69
CA ALA A 367 4.30 12.51 3.87
C ALA A 367 5.12 12.80 5.15
N LEU A 368 6.29 12.17 5.30
CA LEU A 368 7.20 12.46 6.43
C LEU A 368 7.78 13.87 6.30
N ASN A 369 8.23 14.26 5.10
CA ASN A 369 8.76 15.60 4.84
C ASN A 369 7.73 16.68 5.14
N ALA A 370 6.48 16.50 4.71
CA ALA A 370 5.39 17.42 5.00
C ALA A 370 5.17 17.61 6.51
N VAL A 371 5.28 16.54 7.31
CA VAL A 371 5.15 16.59 8.77
C VAL A 371 6.35 17.29 9.41
N ILE A 372 7.57 16.98 8.96
CA ILE A 372 8.82 17.60 9.43
C ILE A 372 8.80 19.11 9.17
N THR A 373 8.56 19.52 7.93
CA THR A 373 8.49 20.94 7.53
C THR A 373 7.36 21.68 8.26
N SER A 374 6.23 21.02 8.52
CA SER A 374 5.13 21.61 9.30
C SER A 374 5.51 21.82 10.77
N ALA A 375 6.30 20.92 11.37
CA ALA A 375 6.77 21.04 12.75
C ALA A 375 7.75 22.22 12.90
N GLU A 376 8.65 22.42 11.94
CA GLU A 376 9.63 23.51 11.95
C GLU A 376 9.00 24.89 11.83
N ASN A 377 8.04 25.04 10.92
CA ASN A 377 7.43 26.34 10.63
C ASN A 377 6.38 26.77 11.66
N GLY A 378 6.18 26.02 12.76
CA GLY A 378 5.09 26.24 13.72
C GLY A 378 3.69 26.14 13.10
N ALA A 379 3.61 25.69 11.85
CA ALA A 379 2.44 25.81 11.00
C ALA A 379 1.56 24.56 11.14
N LYS A 380 0.84 24.48 12.27
CA LYS A 380 -0.29 23.53 12.41
C LYS A 380 -1.34 23.73 11.31
N THR A 381 -1.37 24.89 10.68
CA THR A 381 -2.39 25.36 9.71
C THR A 381 -2.02 25.15 8.24
N ALA A 382 -0.76 24.91 7.88
CA ALA A 382 -0.34 24.91 6.47
C ALA A 382 -0.93 23.73 5.65
N LEU A 383 -0.82 22.48 6.13
CA LEU A 383 -1.28 21.32 5.34
C LEU A 383 -2.80 21.21 5.18
N LYS A 384 -3.57 21.64 6.18
CA LYS A 384 -5.04 21.66 6.10
C LYS A 384 -5.53 22.69 5.07
N ASN A 385 -4.85 23.83 4.98
CA ASN A 385 -5.19 24.89 4.04
C ASN A 385 -4.71 24.60 2.62
N MET A 386 -3.65 23.80 2.44
CA MET A 386 -3.09 23.48 1.12
C MET A 386 -3.93 22.48 0.31
N THR A 387 -4.63 21.56 0.96
CA THR A 387 -5.35 20.47 0.25
C THR A 387 -6.87 20.64 0.20
N GLY A 388 -7.43 21.48 1.08
CA GLY A 388 -8.89 21.61 1.25
C GLY A 388 -9.58 20.36 1.84
N SER A 389 -8.85 19.26 2.06
CA SER A 389 -9.37 18.01 2.60
C SER A 389 -9.13 17.94 4.13
N PRO A 390 -10.16 17.70 4.95
CA PRO A 390 -9.98 17.47 6.38
C PRO A 390 -9.22 16.16 6.66
N HIS A 391 -9.31 15.19 5.76
CA HIS A 391 -8.72 13.87 5.90
C HIS A 391 -7.20 13.87 5.80
N VAL A 392 -6.62 14.74 4.96
CA VAL A 392 -5.16 14.93 4.91
C VAL A 392 -4.64 15.41 6.26
N GLY A 393 -5.40 16.29 6.94
CA GLY A 393 -5.05 16.73 8.30
C GLY A 393 -5.00 15.59 9.31
N HIS A 394 -5.96 14.67 9.26
CA HIS A 394 -5.96 13.46 10.11
C HIS A 394 -4.74 12.58 9.87
N LEU A 395 -4.44 12.28 8.61
CA LEU A 395 -3.24 11.53 8.21
C LEU A 395 -1.96 12.17 8.74
N VAL A 396 -1.77 13.46 8.49
CA VAL A 396 -0.57 14.21 8.91
C VAL A 396 -0.43 14.23 10.43
N ASN A 397 -1.54 14.38 11.16
CA ASN A 397 -1.52 14.35 12.62
C ASN A 397 -1.16 12.96 13.16
N SER A 398 -1.65 11.88 12.55
CA SER A 398 -1.26 10.50 12.90
C SER A 398 0.24 10.31 12.74
N ILE A 399 0.81 10.69 11.60
CA ILE A 399 2.26 10.62 11.33
C ILE A 399 3.04 11.51 12.31
N ARG A 400 2.57 12.74 12.58
CA ARG A 400 3.22 13.66 13.54
C ARG A 400 3.27 13.08 14.94
N HIS A 401 2.19 12.44 15.39
CA HIS A 401 2.16 11.81 16.71
C HIS A 401 3.23 10.72 16.82
N ARG A 402 3.34 9.85 15.81
CA ARG A 402 4.38 8.81 15.73
C ARG A 402 5.80 9.38 15.71
N LEU A 403 6.02 10.51 15.03
CA LEU A 403 7.33 11.18 14.97
C LEU A 403 7.62 12.09 16.18
N SER A 404 6.74 12.17 17.18
CA SER A 404 6.96 13.02 18.37
C SER A 404 8.28 12.72 19.11
N PRO A 405 8.68 11.44 19.31
CA PRO A 405 9.96 11.13 19.93
C PRO A 405 11.16 11.58 19.09
N TYR A 406 11.05 11.52 17.76
CA TYR A 406 12.08 12.03 16.84
C TYR A 406 12.26 13.55 16.99
N PHE A 407 11.18 14.33 17.03
CA PHE A 407 11.27 15.77 17.22
C PHE A 407 11.85 16.15 18.59
N SER A 408 11.48 15.39 19.64
CA SER A 408 12.07 15.56 20.98
C SER A 408 13.58 15.31 20.96
N TRP A 409 14.02 14.28 20.24
CA TRP A 409 15.44 13.97 20.07
C TRP A 409 16.19 15.07 19.31
N LEU A 410 15.64 15.58 18.20
CA LEU A 410 16.25 16.69 17.46
C LEU A 410 16.46 17.91 18.35
N HIS A 411 15.41 18.32 19.07
CA HIS A 411 15.45 19.46 19.98
C HIS A 411 16.50 19.28 21.09
N LYS A 412 16.56 18.09 21.71
CA LYS A 412 17.54 17.79 22.77
C LYS A 412 18.99 17.89 22.29
N ASN A 413 19.26 17.59 21.02
CA ASN A 413 20.60 17.62 20.44
C ASN A 413 20.89 18.92 19.67
N GLY A 414 20.02 19.94 19.74
CA GLY A 414 20.22 21.20 19.04
C GLY A 414 20.20 21.09 17.51
N LEU A 415 19.63 20.01 16.97
CA LEU A 415 19.54 19.79 15.53
C LEU A 415 18.28 20.46 14.98
N THR A 416 18.40 21.09 13.83
CA THR A 416 17.27 21.65 13.06
C THR A 416 17.02 20.74 11.86
N ALA A 417 15.77 20.58 11.41
CA ALA A 417 15.48 19.66 10.30
C ALA A 417 15.89 20.20 8.90
N HIS A 418 16.60 21.34 8.87
CA HIS A 418 17.08 22.03 7.70
C HIS A 418 18.14 21.22 6.90
N GLU A 419 18.78 20.22 7.54
CA GLU A 419 19.69 19.26 6.89
C GLU A 419 18.91 18.09 6.23
N HIS A 420 18.08 18.45 5.24
CA HIS A 420 16.96 17.66 4.74
C HIS A 420 17.28 16.21 4.31
N ASP A 421 18.43 15.94 3.68
CA ASP A 421 18.68 14.61 3.09
C ASP A 421 19.10 13.57 4.14
N ALA A 422 20.04 13.90 5.03
CA ALA A 422 20.50 13.00 6.07
C ALA A 422 19.45 12.82 7.19
N LEU A 423 18.82 13.93 7.61
CA LEU A 423 17.73 13.87 8.58
C LEU A 423 16.48 13.20 8.00
N GLY A 424 16.24 13.31 6.69
CA GLY A 424 15.17 12.58 6.01
C GLY A 424 15.37 11.07 6.02
N ILE A 425 16.60 10.59 5.83
CA ILE A 425 16.93 9.15 5.96
C ILE A 425 16.74 8.70 7.41
N PHE A 426 17.25 9.47 8.37
CA PHE A 426 17.11 9.11 9.78
C PHE A 426 15.66 9.13 10.24
N ALA A 427 14.85 10.11 9.83
CA ALA A 427 13.42 10.14 10.07
C ALA A 427 12.69 8.94 9.46
N ALA A 428 13.10 8.47 8.27
CA ALA A 428 12.55 7.26 7.67
C ALA A 428 12.88 6.00 8.49
N ARG A 429 14.12 5.87 8.97
CA ARG A 429 14.53 4.77 9.89
C ARG A 429 13.74 4.84 11.19
N PHE A 430 13.63 6.02 11.78
CA PHE A 430 12.83 6.25 12.99
C PHE A 430 11.37 5.86 12.79
N ASN A 431 10.74 6.28 11.68
CA ASN A 431 9.36 5.93 11.35
C ASN A 431 9.15 4.43 11.18
N ALA A 432 10.14 3.71 10.63
CA ALA A 432 10.06 2.25 10.49
C ALA A 432 10.06 1.56 11.86
N VAL A 433 10.96 1.96 12.75
CA VAL A 433 11.05 1.39 14.12
C VAL A 433 9.83 1.75 14.95
N GLU A 434 9.39 3.01 14.92
CA GLU A 434 8.18 3.44 15.63
C GLU A 434 6.91 2.77 15.09
N GLY A 435 6.84 2.52 13.78
CA GLY A 435 5.75 1.73 13.20
C GLY A 435 5.72 0.30 13.74
N CYS A 436 6.87 -0.30 14.01
CA CYS A 436 6.94 -1.58 14.70
C CYS A 436 6.50 -1.49 16.17
N LEU A 437 6.93 -0.45 16.89
CA LEU A 437 6.56 -0.25 18.31
C LEU A 437 5.06 0.02 18.51
N ASP A 438 4.39 0.62 17.51
CA ASP A 438 2.95 0.87 17.52
C ASP A 438 2.14 -0.43 17.72
N PHE A 439 2.60 -1.58 17.19
CA PHE A 439 1.95 -2.88 17.44
C PHE A 439 1.96 -3.25 18.92
N TYR A 440 3.09 -3.08 19.61
CA TYR A 440 3.21 -3.42 21.03
C TYR A 440 2.40 -2.44 21.91
N ARG A 441 2.47 -1.13 21.61
CA ARG A 441 1.70 -0.11 22.35
C ARG A 441 0.19 -0.38 22.25
N ARG A 442 -0.31 -0.64 21.04
CA ARG A 442 -1.74 -0.90 20.84
C ARG A 442 -2.19 -2.22 21.45
N ALA A 443 -1.35 -3.26 21.40
CA ALA A 443 -1.63 -4.50 22.12
C ALA A 443 -1.77 -4.26 23.63
N ARG A 444 -0.89 -3.44 24.23
CA ARG A 444 -0.98 -3.01 25.64
C ARG A 444 -2.26 -2.24 25.93
N GLU A 445 -2.66 -1.34 25.02
CA GLU A 445 -3.89 -0.55 25.13
C GLU A 445 -5.18 -1.38 24.92
N GLY A 446 -5.06 -2.68 24.69
CA GLY A 446 -6.19 -3.60 24.56
C GLY A 446 -6.76 -3.70 23.14
N ASN A 447 -6.05 -3.20 22.12
CA ASN A 447 -6.44 -3.40 20.73
C ASN A 447 -6.31 -4.89 20.36
N LEU A 448 -7.46 -5.54 20.12
CA LEU A 448 -7.54 -6.97 19.87
C LEU A 448 -6.71 -7.42 18.65
N ASP A 449 -6.77 -6.67 17.54
CA ASP A 449 -6.06 -7.04 16.32
C ASP A 449 -4.53 -6.97 16.55
N ALA A 450 -4.04 -5.93 17.22
CA ALA A 450 -2.63 -5.79 17.59
C ALA A 450 -2.16 -6.89 18.56
N THR A 451 -2.97 -7.22 19.58
CA THR A 451 -2.67 -8.30 20.52
C THR A 451 -2.50 -9.64 19.83
N GLN A 452 -3.37 -9.95 18.85
CA GLN A 452 -3.27 -11.18 18.08
C GLN A 452 -2.02 -11.20 17.17
N ILE A 453 -1.66 -10.06 16.57
CA ILE A 453 -0.41 -9.94 15.80
C ILE A 453 0.81 -10.23 16.69
N ILE A 454 0.89 -9.61 17.87
CA ILE A 454 2.00 -9.82 18.82
C ILE A 454 2.05 -11.28 19.28
N GLU A 455 0.90 -11.93 19.49
CA GLU A 455 0.86 -13.35 19.86
C GLU A 455 1.39 -14.27 18.74
N ILE A 456 1.10 -13.98 17.47
CA ILE A 456 1.66 -14.72 16.33
C ILE A 456 3.18 -14.56 16.28
N ILE A 457 3.68 -13.35 16.56
CA ILE A 457 5.12 -13.05 16.65
C ILE A 457 5.77 -13.84 17.81
N ARG A 458 5.18 -13.81 19.01
CA ARG A 458 5.67 -14.54 20.20
C ARG A 458 5.77 -16.04 20.00
N ARG A 459 4.89 -16.63 19.18
CA ARG A 459 4.93 -18.06 18.85
C ARG A 459 6.00 -18.42 17.80
N GLY A 460 6.73 -17.44 17.29
CA GLY A 460 7.81 -17.62 16.33
C GLY A 460 7.34 -17.96 14.91
N PHE A 461 6.08 -17.68 14.56
CA PHE A 461 5.60 -17.87 13.18
C PHE A 461 6.05 -16.73 12.26
N VAL A 462 6.16 -15.52 12.81
CA VAL A 462 6.48 -14.29 12.07
C VAL A 462 7.52 -13.48 12.83
N ARG A 463 8.51 -12.96 12.12
CA ARG A 463 9.46 -11.97 12.65
C ARG A 463 9.08 -10.57 12.20
N LEU A 464 9.05 -9.63 13.15
CA LEU A 464 8.79 -8.21 12.88
C LEU A 464 10.11 -7.48 12.60
N VAL A 465 10.25 -6.91 11.41
CA VAL A 465 11.51 -6.29 10.95
C VAL A 465 11.26 -4.88 10.42
N PRO A 466 11.90 -3.85 10.99
CA PRO A 466 11.90 -2.54 10.36
C PRO A 466 12.87 -2.51 9.17
N ALA A 467 12.50 -1.80 8.11
CA ALA A 467 13.35 -1.63 6.93
C ALA A 467 13.22 -0.24 6.32
N VAL A 468 14.25 0.21 5.59
CA VAL A 468 14.24 1.49 4.87
C VAL A 468 14.73 1.32 3.44
N TYR A 469 13.95 1.81 2.48
CA TYR A 469 14.39 1.96 1.10
C TYR A 469 15.06 3.32 0.88
N LEU A 470 16.31 3.31 0.44
CA LEU A 470 17.06 4.50 0.07
C LEU A 470 16.84 4.80 -1.41
N LEU A 471 16.03 5.80 -1.72
CA LEU A 471 15.68 6.18 -3.09
C LEU A 471 16.92 6.46 -3.96
N LYS A 472 17.93 7.14 -3.42
CA LYS A 472 19.13 7.51 -4.18
C LYS A 472 19.91 6.30 -4.68
N SER A 473 19.99 5.23 -3.89
CA SER A 473 20.74 4.01 -4.24
C SER A 473 19.87 2.86 -4.71
N GLY A 474 18.55 2.91 -4.47
CA GLY A 474 17.65 1.78 -4.65
C GLY A 474 17.81 0.65 -3.64
N ARG A 475 18.56 0.92 -2.55
CA ARG A 475 18.90 -0.09 -1.54
C ARG A 475 17.88 -0.19 -0.43
N ILE A 476 17.53 -1.42 -0.07
CA ILE A 476 16.81 -1.73 1.15
C ILE A 476 17.81 -1.99 2.26
N GLU A 477 17.70 -1.24 3.35
CA GLU A 477 18.39 -1.50 4.59
C GLU A 477 17.43 -2.19 5.55
N PHE A 478 17.75 -3.42 5.95
CA PHE A 478 17.05 -4.10 7.02
C PHE A 478 17.66 -3.65 8.36
N LEU A 479 16.82 -3.15 9.26
CA LEU A 479 17.23 -2.85 10.62
C LEU A 479 17.17 -4.12 11.47
N SER A 480 17.63 -4.01 12.72
CA SER A 480 17.60 -5.16 13.63
C SER A 480 16.15 -5.64 13.84
N PRO A 481 15.88 -6.96 13.84
CA PRO A 481 14.53 -7.45 14.13
C PRO A 481 14.04 -6.98 15.50
N MET A 482 12.74 -6.74 15.62
CA MET A 482 12.12 -6.46 16.91
C MET A 482 12.10 -7.73 17.76
N PRO A 483 12.23 -7.61 19.10
CA PRO A 483 12.16 -8.78 19.98
C PRO A 483 10.75 -9.38 19.99
N GLU A 484 10.64 -10.68 20.22
CA GLU A 484 9.37 -11.41 20.19
C GLU A 484 8.38 -10.90 21.25
N SER A 485 8.90 -10.36 22.35
CA SER A 485 8.15 -9.69 23.41
C SER A 485 8.88 -8.42 23.85
N LEU A 486 8.11 -7.43 24.28
CA LEU A 486 8.58 -6.27 25.04
C LEU A 486 7.69 -6.10 26.26
N GLU A 487 8.30 -5.90 27.42
CA GLU A 487 7.62 -5.47 28.63
C GLU A 487 7.28 -3.97 28.57
N GLU A 488 6.37 -3.51 29.42
CA GLU A 488 5.87 -2.13 29.40
C GLU A 488 6.98 -1.08 29.46
N THR A 489 7.92 -1.24 30.39
CA THR A 489 9.07 -0.34 30.56
C THR A 489 9.99 -0.37 29.34
N GLU A 490 10.11 -1.53 28.68
CA GLU A 490 10.97 -1.69 27.50
C GLU A 490 10.39 -1.03 26.26
N ILE A 491 9.06 -0.86 26.16
CA ILE A 491 8.41 -0.18 25.04
C ILE A 491 8.64 1.34 25.12
N GLU A 492 8.50 1.91 26.32
CA GLU A 492 8.65 3.35 26.54
C GLU A 492 10.11 3.80 26.52
N GLU A 493 11.01 2.94 27.03
CA GLU A 493 12.45 3.17 27.04
C GLU A 493 13.18 2.57 25.83
N TYR A 494 12.45 2.01 24.87
CA TYR A 494 13.07 1.34 23.71
C TYR A 494 14.06 2.31 23.06
N PRO A 495 15.31 1.89 22.79
CA PRO A 495 16.34 2.80 22.31
C PRO A 495 16.17 3.05 20.81
N VAL A 496 15.06 3.68 20.42
CA VAL A 496 14.65 3.91 19.02
C VAL A 496 15.74 4.59 18.24
N VAL A 497 16.44 5.55 18.86
CA VAL A 497 17.58 6.24 18.25
C VAL A 497 18.71 5.26 17.95
N ALA A 498 19.14 4.44 18.91
CA ALA A 498 20.23 3.48 18.70
C ALA A 498 19.85 2.40 17.67
N HIS A 499 18.57 1.99 17.68
CA HIS A 499 18.05 1.04 16.71
C HIS A 499 17.95 1.64 15.31
N ALA A 500 17.50 2.90 15.19
CA ALA A 500 17.41 3.63 13.92
C ALA A 500 18.78 4.05 13.38
N THR A 501 19.79 4.24 14.22
CA THR A 501 21.18 4.42 13.74
C THR A 501 21.78 3.09 13.31
N ASN A 502 21.41 1.97 13.94
CA ASN A 502 21.82 0.61 13.55
C ASN A 502 23.35 0.44 13.37
N GLY A 503 24.14 1.18 14.15
CA GLY A 503 25.59 1.23 14.05
C GLY A 503 26.15 2.05 12.88
N PHE A 504 25.30 2.72 12.09
CA PHE A 504 25.73 3.75 11.16
C PHE A 504 26.07 5.02 11.93
N GLU A 505 27.24 5.60 11.65
CA GLU A 505 27.58 6.94 12.14
C GLU A 505 26.53 7.92 11.65
N LEU A 506 25.95 8.69 12.58
CA LEU A 506 25.18 9.86 12.19
C LEU A 506 26.16 10.80 11.47
N PRO A 507 25.80 11.34 10.30
CA PRO A 507 26.67 12.27 9.56
C PRO A 507 26.99 13.54 10.36
N PHE A 508 26.27 13.75 11.46
CA PHE A 508 26.46 14.81 12.43
C PHE A 508 27.04 14.17 13.70
N ALA A 509 28.36 14.04 13.76
CA ALA A 509 29.02 13.80 15.03
C ALA A 509 28.70 15.02 15.93
N VAL A 510 27.86 14.82 16.93
CA VAL A 510 27.62 15.82 17.98
C VAL A 510 28.93 15.93 18.75
N GLY A 511 29.63 17.06 18.53
CA GLY A 511 30.83 17.43 19.27
C GLY A 511 30.53 17.78 20.72
#